data_AF-A0A7V4EN01-F1
#
_entry.id   AF-A0A7V4EN01-F1
#
_cell.length_a   1.000
_cell.length_b   1.000
_cell.length_c   1.000
_cell.angle_alpha   90.00
_cell.angle_beta   90.00
_cell.angle_gamma   90.00
#
_symmetry.space_group_name_H-M   'P 1'
#
loop_
_entity.id
_entity.type
_entity.pdbx_description
1 polymer ?
#
loop_
_entity_poly.entity_id
_entity_poly.type
_entity_poly.pdbx_seq_one_letter_code
_entity_poly.pdbx_strand_id
1 'polypeptide(L)'
;MTHKLFECNACGYVIFVRDGARDPDWCPQCRSVMSRASDHDGPAGDDHVCDECGYAFRTPLGAQPPYKCASCNRTFPSEPNKRVGHKL
;
A
#
# COMPACT_ATOMS: atom_id res chain seq x y z
N MET A 1 5.60 -0.38 16.90
CA MET A 1 5.20 0.94 16.34
C MET A 1 3.85 0.72 15.71
N THR A 2 2.82 1.41 16.17
CA THR A 2 1.44 1.17 15.75
C THR A 2 1.19 1.69 14.33
N HIS A 3 0.53 0.87 13.53
CA HIS A 3 0.06 1.19 12.20
C HIS A 3 -1.46 1.02 12.16
N LYS A 4 -2.15 1.91 11.46
CA LYS A 4 -3.57 1.79 11.16
C LYS A 4 -3.73 0.86 9.95
N LEU A 5 -4.52 -0.18 10.11
CA LEU A 5 -4.94 -1.06 9.03
C LEU A 5 -6.15 -0.44 8.31
N PHE A 6 -6.06 -0.36 7.00
CA PHE A 6 -7.15 0.01 6.12
C PHE A 6 -7.46 -1.15 5.19
N GLU A 7 -8.75 -1.45 5.04
CA GLU A 7 -9.26 -2.47 4.13
C GLU A 7 -10.15 -1.82 3.07
N CYS A 8 -10.06 -2.31 1.84
CA CYS A 8 -10.94 -1.88 0.76
C CYS A 8 -12.25 -2.67 0.78
N ASN A 9 -13.37 -1.95 0.89
CA ASN A 9 -14.70 -2.55 0.93
C ASN A 9 -15.12 -3.25 -0.37
N ALA A 10 -14.43 -2.98 -1.50
CA ALA A 10 -14.77 -3.57 -2.79
C ALA A 10 -13.95 -4.82 -3.14
N CYS A 11 -12.66 -4.86 -2.80
CA CYS A 11 -11.76 -5.95 -3.18
C CYS A 11 -11.04 -6.62 -2.01
N GLY A 12 -11.27 -6.18 -0.77
CA GLY A 12 -10.61 -6.73 0.42
C GLY A 12 -9.12 -6.40 0.52
N TYR A 13 -8.59 -5.51 -0.33
CA TYR A 13 -7.17 -5.16 -0.31
C TYR A 13 -6.82 -4.38 0.95
N VAL A 14 -5.72 -4.74 1.59
CA VAL A 14 -5.30 -4.21 2.89
C VAL A 14 -3.98 -3.45 2.82
N ILE A 15 -3.91 -2.30 3.50
CA ILE A 15 -2.69 -1.52 3.69
C ILE A 15 -2.54 -1.08 5.14
N PHE A 16 -1.30 -0.88 5.55
CA PHE A 16 -0.91 -0.38 6.85
C PHE A 16 -0.34 1.02 6.69
N VAL A 17 -0.85 1.97 7.46
CA VAL A 17 -0.40 3.35 7.44
C VAL A 17 0.16 3.67 8.81
N ARG A 18 1.33 4.31 8.87
CA ARG A 18 1.94 4.67 10.16
C ARG A 18 1.01 5.59 10.94
N ASP A 19 0.97 5.41 12.26
CA ASP A 19 0.26 6.37 13.11
C ASP A 19 0.86 7.79 12.93
N GLY A 20 -0.01 8.79 12.81
CA GLY A 20 0.37 10.17 12.46
C GLY A 20 0.52 10.47 10.97
N ALA A 21 0.54 9.47 10.08
CA ALA A 21 0.43 9.70 8.63
C ALA A 21 -1.03 9.94 8.22
N ARG A 22 -1.22 10.58 7.06
CA ARG A 22 -2.54 10.84 6.49
C ARG A 22 -3.26 9.52 6.18
N ASP A 23 -4.56 9.45 6.45
CA ASP A 23 -5.36 8.27 6.12
C ASP A 23 -5.52 8.15 4.59
N PRO A 24 -5.58 6.92 4.04
CA PRO A 24 -5.71 6.68 2.61
C PRO A 24 -7.14 7.00 2.14
N ASP A 25 -7.26 7.77 1.06
CA ASP A 25 -8.57 8.11 0.49
C ASP A 25 -9.12 6.95 -0.37
N TRP A 26 -8.23 6.23 -1.06
CA TRP A 26 -8.63 5.23 -2.06
C TRP A 26 -7.76 3.99 -2.05
N CYS A 27 -8.37 2.88 -2.47
CA CYS A 27 -7.69 1.61 -2.62
C CYS A 27 -6.60 1.72 -3.69
N PRO A 28 -5.35 1.34 -3.36
CA PRO A 28 -4.24 1.39 -4.31
C PRO A 28 -4.39 0.38 -5.46
N GLN A 29 -5.35 -0.55 -5.37
CA GLN A 29 -5.61 -1.57 -6.39
C GLN A 29 -6.84 -1.27 -7.25
N CYS A 30 -8.01 -1.10 -6.63
CA CYS A 30 -9.27 -0.92 -7.36
C CYS A 30 -9.82 0.50 -7.33
N ARG A 31 -9.17 1.42 -6.61
CA ARG A 31 -9.60 2.83 -6.43
C ARG A 31 -10.94 3.02 -5.72
N SER A 32 -11.53 1.98 -5.15
CA SER A 32 -12.69 2.11 -4.26
C SER A 32 -12.29 2.69 -2.90
N VAL A 33 -13.28 3.13 -2.12
CA VAL A 33 -13.06 3.72 -0.79
C VAL A 33 -12.46 2.67 0.14
N MET A 34 -11.48 3.10 0.95
CA MET A 34 -10.94 2.31 2.04
C MET A 34 -11.56 2.72 3.37
N SER A 35 -11.67 1.77 4.29
CA SER A 35 -12.16 2.01 5.63
C SER A 35 -11.13 1.49 6.63
N ARG A 36 -10.97 2.21 7.74
CA ARG A 36 -10.10 1.76 8.84
C ARG A 36 -10.69 0.47 9.40
N ALA A 37 -9.92 -0.60 9.37
CA ALA A 37 -10.33 -1.90 9.88
C ALA A 37 -9.93 -2.08 11.35
N SER A 38 -8.68 -1.76 11.70
CA SER A 38 -8.14 -1.92 13.07
C SER A 38 -6.80 -1.22 13.23
N ASP A 39 -6.26 -1.18 14.44
CA ASP A 39 -4.86 -0.83 14.70
C ASP A 39 -4.03 -2.10 14.87
N HIS A 40 -2.82 -2.12 14.31
CA HIS A 40 -1.93 -3.27 14.33
C HIS A 40 -0.50 -2.83 14.65
N ASP A 41 0.26 -3.65 15.38
CA ASP A 41 1.71 -3.42 15.44
C ASP A 41 2.27 -3.83 14.07
N GLY A 42 2.88 -2.88 13.36
CA GLY A 42 3.12 -2.95 11.92
C GLY A 42 3.67 -4.30 11.47
N PRO A 43 2.91 -5.07 10.67
CA PRO A 43 3.34 -6.42 10.33
C PRO A 43 4.55 -6.38 9.39
N ALA A 44 5.24 -7.51 9.31
CA ALA A 44 6.22 -7.73 8.26
C ALA A 44 5.58 -7.50 6.90
N GLY A 45 6.26 -6.74 6.05
CA GLY A 45 5.72 -6.32 4.76
C GLY A 45 6.59 -5.26 4.09
N ASP A 46 6.16 -4.86 2.91
CA ASP A 46 6.90 -3.94 2.05
C ASP A 46 6.39 -2.51 2.23
N ASP A 47 7.30 -1.58 2.50
CA ASP A 47 7.02 -0.16 2.57
C ASP A 47 7.03 0.46 1.15
N HIS A 48 5.95 1.15 0.80
CA HIS A 48 5.75 1.84 -0.47
C HIS A 48 5.66 3.33 -0.22
N VAL A 49 6.59 4.09 -0.80
CA VAL A 49 6.62 5.56 -0.70
C VAL A 49 6.32 6.15 -2.06
N CYS A 50 5.32 7.01 -2.13
CA CYS A 50 5.01 7.76 -3.33
C CYS A 50 5.93 8.96 -3.44
N ASP A 51 6.73 9.00 -4.51
CA ASP A 51 7.71 10.06 -4.77
C ASP A 51 7.07 11.42 -5.14
N GLU A 52 5.79 11.46 -5.51
CA GLU A 52 5.11 12.72 -5.91
C GLU A 52 4.46 13.44 -4.73
N CYS A 53 3.80 12.69 -3.84
CA CYS A 53 3.12 13.26 -2.67
C CYS A 53 3.82 12.96 -1.35
N GLY A 54 4.92 12.19 -1.36
CA GLY A 54 5.62 11.73 -0.16
C GLY A 54 4.84 10.70 0.67
N TYR A 55 3.69 10.23 0.17
CA TYR A 55 2.81 9.35 0.94
C TYR A 55 3.42 7.96 1.10
N ALA A 56 3.62 7.53 2.35
CA ALA A 56 4.20 6.25 2.70
C ALA A 56 3.16 5.32 3.36
N PHE A 57 3.02 4.11 2.83
CA PHE A 57 2.19 3.06 3.40
C PHE A 57 2.86 1.70 3.20
N ARG A 58 2.41 0.69 3.92
CA ARG A 58 2.97 -0.65 3.89
C ARG A 58 1.92 -1.66 3.45
N THR A 59 2.31 -2.67 2.70
CA THR A 59 1.47 -3.82 2.37
C THR A 59 1.91 -5.05 3.13
N PRO A 60 1.02 -5.98 3.51
CA PRO A 60 1.42 -7.21 4.18
C PRO A 60 2.34 -8.04 3.26
N LEU A 61 3.29 -8.77 3.87
CA LEU A 61 4.21 -9.64 3.14
C LEU A 61 3.44 -10.66 2.28
N GLY A 62 3.75 -10.72 0.99
CA GLY A 62 3.08 -11.62 0.03
C GLY A 62 1.77 -11.10 -0.56
N ALA A 63 1.34 -9.89 -0.19
CA ALA A 63 0.25 -9.21 -0.89
C ALA A 63 0.67 -8.78 -2.30
N GLN A 64 -0.31 -8.57 -3.19
CA GLN A 64 -0.02 -7.96 -4.49
C GLN A 64 0.54 -6.55 -4.28
N PRO A 65 1.59 -6.14 -5.02
CA PRO A 65 2.12 -4.78 -4.92
C PRO A 65 1.06 -3.76 -5.33
N PRO A 66 1.05 -2.57 -4.71
CA PRO A 66 0.08 -1.53 -5.03
C PRO A 66 0.32 -1.00 -6.45
N TYR A 67 -0.73 -0.96 -7.26
CA TYR A 67 -0.65 -0.39 -8.60
C TYR A 67 -0.60 1.15 -8.57
N LYS A 68 -1.31 1.77 -7.61
CA LYS A 68 -1.44 3.23 -7.47
C LYS A 68 -1.25 3.71 -6.05
N CYS A 69 -0.90 4.98 -5.90
CA CYS A 69 -0.87 5.65 -4.61
C CYS A 69 -2.28 5.79 -4.03
N ALA A 70 -2.41 5.42 -2.75
CA ALA A 70 -3.65 5.50 -2.00
C ALA A 70 -4.12 6.95 -1.71
N SER A 71 -3.25 7.96 -1.90
CA SER A 71 -3.53 9.37 -1.59
C SER A 71 -3.52 10.34 -2.78
N CYS A 72 -2.70 10.14 -3.82
CA CYS A 72 -2.64 11.06 -4.97
C CYS A 72 -3.04 10.44 -6.32
N ASN A 73 -3.38 9.15 -6.36
CA ASN A 73 -3.72 8.42 -7.61
C ASN A 73 -2.57 8.23 -8.61
N ARG A 74 -1.34 8.64 -8.27
CA ARG A 74 -0.16 8.33 -9.10
C ARG A 74 0.02 6.83 -9.20
N THR A 75 0.08 6.30 -10.42
CA THR A 75 0.50 4.92 -10.66
C THR A 75 1.95 4.79 -10.24
N PHE A 76 2.26 3.83 -9.38
CA PHE A 76 3.65 3.59 -9.03
C PHE A 76 4.39 3.23 -10.32
N PRO A 77 5.55 3.86 -10.60
CA PRO A 77 6.44 3.36 -11.63
C PRO A 77 7.04 2.07 -11.07
N SER A 78 6.26 1.00 -11.04
CA SER A 78 6.81 -0.33 -10.90
C SER A 78 7.71 -0.50 -12.12
N GLU A 79 9.04 -0.40 -11.96
CA GLU A 79 9.88 -1.28 -12.74
C GLU A 79 9.26 -2.67 -12.54
N PRO A 80 8.77 -3.34 -13.60
CA PRO A 80 8.32 -4.71 -13.47
C PRO A 80 9.53 -5.43 -12.90
N ASN A 81 9.39 -6.02 -11.70
CA ASN A 81 10.38 -6.85 -11.02
C ASN A 81 11.73 -6.89 -11.74
N LYS A 82 12.80 -6.33 -11.15
CA LYS A 82 14.12 -6.89 -11.44
C LYS A 82 14.11 -8.34 -10.95
N ARG A 83 13.56 -9.26 -11.75
CA ARG A 83 14.03 -10.63 -11.86
C ARG A 83 15.45 -10.49 -12.36
N VAL A 84 16.38 -10.30 -11.43
CA VAL A 84 17.76 -10.63 -11.68
C VAL A 84 17.78 -12.12 -12.02
N GLY A 85 17.90 -12.39 -13.32
CA GLY A 85 18.44 -13.61 -13.91
C GLY A 85 17.64 -14.91 -13.74
N HIS A 86 16.73 -15.21 -14.67
CA HIS A 86 16.77 -16.52 -15.29
C HIS A 86 17.44 -16.35 -16.67
N LYS A 87 18.73 -16.70 -16.72
CA LYS A 87 19.42 -16.98 -17.98
C LYS A 87 18.74 -18.20 -18.61
N LEU A 88 18.37 -18.07 -19.88
CA LEU A 88 18.29 -19.15 -20.85
C LEU A 88 19.09 -18.70 -22.07
#